data_AF-A0A1W5CSY6-F1
#
_entry.id   AF-A0A1W5CSY6-F1
#
_cell.length_a   1.000
_cell.length_b   1.000
_cell.length_c   1.000
_cell.angle_alpha   90.00
_cell.angle_beta   90.00
_cell.angle_gamma   90.00
#
_symmetry.space_group_name_H-M   'P 1'
#
loop_
_entity.id
_entity.type
_entity.pdbx_description
1 polymer ?
#
loop_
_entity_poly.entity_id
_entity_poly.type
_entity_poly.pdbx_seq_one_letter_code
_entity_poly.pdbx_strand_id
1 'polypeptide(L)'
;MDFLRSKGVPVPRVYGYSATADNAVGSEYIIMEMVNGKEVGDIWFHMSEKERLKLIYKVAEVEGPLFSIRLPASGSIYYDHDLAAGVKRVEIPGPHRDNKRFCIGPETTLSLWYGHQALLSVDQGPYSDPRDVLKGGAKKEVEYLKEYSRHRHSFQRLRREIYHYSQQSLAEHLKHLHDYLSIADYLNPKDNEVLNQPTIRHPDLQPQNIIVSESLDIVGVIDWQHCSILPLFLQSGIPKYFQNYGDEESESVRKPQFPQDFEMLDGQDQAEALELFCRWQLHFHYLAATLKSNKVHYEALTYEFGMLKQRLFRHARNPWEGDNMTLKADLIQAAQN
;
A
#
# COMPACT_ATOMS: atom_id res chain seq x y z
N MET A 1 12.10 9.20 -5.23
CA MET A 1 13.19 8.97 -4.24
C MET A 1 13.86 10.27 -3.80
N ASP A 2 14.35 11.13 -4.69
CA ASP A 2 15.00 12.42 -4.31
C ASP A 2 14.18 13.24 -3.31
N PHE A 3 12.85 13.34 -3.52
CA PHE A 3 11.95 14.01 -2.58
C PHE A 3 12.04 13.40 -1.16
N LEU A 4 11.97 12.07 -1.03
CA LEU A 4 12.04 11.37 0.26
C LEU A 4 13.40 11.56 0.94
N ARG A 5 14.49 11.51 0.17
CA ARG A 5 15.83 11.80 0.68
C ARG A 5 15.94 13.22 1.22
N SER A 6 15.30 14.20 0.56
CA SER A 6 15.23 15.58 1.05
C SER A 6 14.47 15.73 2.37
N LYS A 7 13.65 14.75 2.73
CA LYS A 7 12.92 14.65 4.00
C LYS A 7 13.63 13.79 5.05
N GLY A 8 14.86 13.33 4.77
CA GLY A 8 15.67 12.53 5.69
C GLY A 8 15.33 11.05 5.72
N VAL A 9 14.52 10.55 4.77
CA VAL A 9 14.26 9.11 4.64
C VAL A 9 15.50 8.43 4.05
N PRO A 10 15.98 7.31 4.61
CA PRO A 10 17.16 6.60 4.13
C PRO A 10 16.84 5.85 2.82
N VAL A 11 16.81 6.57 1.70
CA VAL A 11 16.62 6.01 0.36
C VAL A 11 17.88 6.22 -0.49
N PRO A 12 18.19 5.33 -1.45
CA PRO A 12 19.35 5.47 -2.33
C PRO A 12 19.37 6.83 -3.05
N ARG A 13 20.58 7.38 -3.24
CA ARG A 13 20.76 8.56 -4.09
C ARG A 13 20.54 8.19 -5.54
N VAL A 14 19.71 8.96 -6.25
CA VAL A 14 19.55 8.79 -7.70
C VAL A 14 20.71 9.51 -8.41
N TYR A 15 21.40 8.80 -9.30
CA TYR A 15 22.46 9.35 -10.14
C TYR A 15 21.95 9.80 -11.51
N GLY A 16 20.97 9.07 -12.07
CA GLY A 16 20.33 9.40 -13.33
C GLY A 16 19.11 8.52 -13.56
N TYR A 17 18.19 8.96 -14.41
CA TYR A 17 17.02 8.18 -14.79
C TYR A 17 16.53 8.63 -16.18
N SER A 18 15.74 7.79 -16.84
CA SER A 18 14.94 8.17 -17.99
C SER A 18 13.51 7.71 -17.75
N ALA A 19 12.56 8.65 -17.82
CA ALA A 19 11.13 8.37 -17.71
C ALA A 19 10.48 7.96 -19.04
N THR A 20 11.25 7.93 -20.13
CA THR A 20 10.78 7.52 -21.46
C THR A 20 11.73 6.51 -22.09
N ALA A 21 11.22 5.73 -23.04
CA ALA A 21 12.02 4.86 -23.89
C ALA A 21 12.87 5.59 -24.94
N ASP A 22 12.74 6.92 -25.08
CA ASP A 22 13.53 7.75 -25.99
C ASP A 22 14.94 8.02 -25.44
N ASN A 23 15.73 6.95 -25.34
CA ASN A 23 17.10 6.97 -24.88
C ASN A 23 17.86 5.76 -25.45
N ALA A 24 19.19 5.72 -25.29
CA ALA A 24 20.04 4.69 -25.87
C ALA A 24 19.74 3.25 -25.40
N VAL A 25 19.09 3.06 -24.24
CA VAL A 25 18.68 1.75 -23.72
C VAL A 25 17.38 1.28 -24.38
N GLY A 26 16.57 2.20 -24.93
CA GLY A 26 15.26 1.90 -25.51
C GLY A 26 14.18 1.55 -24.49
N SER A 27 14.39 1.88 -23.22
CA SER A 27 13.48 1.60 -22.10
C SER A 27 13.64 2.63 -20.99
N GLU A 28 12.62 2.83 -20.17
CA GLU A 28 12.71 3.58 -18.92
C GLU A 28 13.74 2.91 -17.98
N TYR A 29 14.48 3.72 -17.22
CA TYR A 29 15.47 3.21 -16.28
C TYR A 29 15.73 4.18 -15.13
N ILE A 30 16.34 3.66 -14.07
CA ILE A 30 16.93 4.45 -12.98
C ILE A 30 18.30 3.89 -12.60
N ILE A 31 19.26 4.78 -12.43
CA ILE A 31 20.61 4.50 -11.92
C ILE A 31 20.71 5.17 -10.55
N MET A 32 21.05 4.39 -9.53
CA MET A 32 21.07 4.84 -8.15
C MET A 32 22.25 4.25 -7.38
N GLU A 33 22.48 4.82 -6.19
CA GLU A 33 23.44 4.37 -5.19
C GLU A 33 23.23 2.90 -4.85
N MET A 34 24.30 2.11 -4.93
CA MET A 34 24.36 0.80 -4.32
C MET A 34 24.58 1.00 -2.82
N VAL A 35 23.54 0.80 -2.02
CA VAL A 35 23.60 1.02 -0.57
C VAL A 35 24.47 -0.05 0.07
N ASN A 36 25.51 0.37 0.79
CA ASN A 36 26.36 -0.55 1.55
C ASN A 36 25.61 -1.05 2.79
N GLY A 37 25.33 -2.35 2.83
CA GLY A 37 24.65 -3.01 3.94
C GLY A 37 24.23 -4.43 3.57
N LYS A 38 23.43 -5.05 4.43
CA LYS A 38 22.81 -6.36 4.18
C LYS A 38 21.31 -6.18 4.00
N GLU A 39 20.75 -6.84 3.00
CA GLU A 39 19.30 -6.96 2.87
C GLU A 39 18.75 -7.75 4.05
N VAL A 40 17.67 -7.27 4.67
CA VAL A 40 17.09 -7.96 5.82
C VAL A 40 16.61 -9.35 5.41
N GLY A 41 16.09 -9.51 4.19
CA GLY A 41 15.67 -10.81 3.65
C GLY A 41 16.74 -11.91 3.78
N ASP A 42 18.01 -11.57 3.54
CA ASP A 42 19.13 -12.52 3.57
C ASP A 42 19.51 -12.94 5.00
N ILE A 43 19.38 -12.02 5.96
CA ILE A 43 19.80 -12.25 7.34
C ILE A 43 18.64 -12.60 8.28
N TRP A 44 17.39 -12.41 7.85
CA TRP A 44 16.20 -12.49 8.72
C TRP A 44 16.11 -13.81 9.50
N PHE A 45 16.34 -14.93 8.83
CA PHE A 45 16.27 -16.27 9.43
C PHE A 45 17.44 -16.57 10.38
N HIS A 46 18.54 -15.83 10.25
CA HIS A 46 19.73 -15.93 11.10
C HIS A 46 19.71 -14.95 12.28
N MET A 47 18.81 -13.96 12.27
CA MET A 47 18.65 -13.00 13.36
C MET A 47 18.01 -13.64 14.59
N SER A 48 18.50 -13.27 15.77
CA SER A 48 17.82 -13.56 17.03
C SER A 48 16.50 -12.80 17.15
N GLU A 49 15.61 -13.26 18.04
CA GLU A 49 14.34 -12.58 18.34
C GLU A 49 14.57 -11.10 18.71
N LYS A 50 15.52 -10.83 19.60
CA LYS A 50 15.86 -9.46 20.04
C LYS A 50 16.27 -8.56 18.87
N GLU A 51 17.00 -9.09 17.90
CA GLU A 51 17.43 -8.36 16.71
C GLU A 51 16.25 -8.08 15.76
N ARG A 52 15.36 -9.06 15.55
CA ARG A 52 14.13 -8.87 14.77
C ARG A 52 13.23 -7.81 15.40
N LEU A 53 13.07 -7.85 16.73
CA LEU A 53 12.32 -6.84 17.47
C LEU A 53 12.95 -5.45 17.32
N LYS A 54 14.27 -5.33 17.48
CA LYS A 54 14.98 -4.06 17.24
C LYS A 54 14.68 -3.52 15.85
N LEU A 55 14.72 -4.37 14.82
CA LEU A 55 14.45 -3.97 13.45
C LEU A 55 13.00 -3.48 13.25
N ILE A 56 12.00 -4.14 13.85
CA ILE A 56 10.60 -3.69 13.78
C ILE A 56 10.44 -2.27 14.34
N TYR A 57 11.10 -1.96 15.46
CA TYR A 57 11.12 -0.59 15.99
C TYR A 57 11.78 0.40 15.04
N LYS A 58 12.88 0.01 14.38
CA LYS A 58 13.53 0.83 13.35
C LYS A 58 12.64 1.07 12.14
N VAL A 59 11.86 0.08 11.71
CA VAL A 59 10.89 0.25 10.62
C VAL A 59 9.85 1.31 10.97
N ALA A 60 9.25 1.22 12.17
CA ALA A 60 8.27 2.21 12.62
C ALA A 60 8.89 3.62 12.77
N GLU A 61 10.16 3.72 13.18
CA GLU A 61 10.92 4.98 13.22
C GLU A 61 11.10 5.61 11.83
N VAL A 62 11.33 4.80 10.78
CA VAL A 62 11.46 5.28 9.39
C VAL A 62 10.11 5.70 8.78
N GLU A 63 9.01 5.04 9.16
CA GLU A 63 7.67 5.44 8.71
C GLU A 63 7.21 6.78 9.34
N GLY A 64 7.64 7.11 10.55
CA GLY A 64 7.29 8.36 11.25
C GLY A 64 7.50 9.64 10.40
N PRO A 65 8.71 9.87 9.85
CA PRO A 65 8.96 10.97 8.93
C PRO A 65 8.05 10.98 7.70
N LEU A 66 7.74 9.82 7.09
CA LEU A 66 6.88 9.73 5.90
C LEU A 66 5.46 10.26 6.20
N PHE A 67 4.90 9.84 7.33
CA PHE A 67 3.55 10.22 7.76
C PHE A 67 3.46 11.67 8.25
N SER A 68 4.60 12.28 8.55
CA SER A 68 4.68 13.69 8.97
C SER A 68 4.77 14.67 7.79
N ILE A 69 4.97 14.18 6.56
CA ILE A 69 5.05 15.03 5.36
C ILE A 69 3.67 15.56 5.01
N ARG A 70 3.48 16.88 5.06
CA ARG A 70 2.26 17.53 4.57
C ARG A 70 2.28 17.65 3.06
N LEU A 71 1.47 16.83 2.39
CA LEU A 71 1.30 16.82 0.94
C LEU A 71 -0.03 17.49 0.55
N PRO A 72 -0.07 18.25 -0.56
CA PRO A 72 -1.25 19.04 -0.94
C PRO A 72 -2.34 18.26 -1.69
N ALA A 73 -2.05 17.05 -2.16
CA ALA A 73 -2.99 16.22 -2.93
C ALA A 73 -2.61 14.74 -2.90
N SER A 74 -3.51 13.87 -3.33
CA SER A 74 -3.29 12.45 -3.59
C SER A 74 -2.93 12.20 -5.06
N GLY A 75 -2.06 11.23 -5.33
CA GLY A 75 -1.45 10.99 -6.65
C GLY A 75 -0.04 10.42 -6.53
N SER A 76 0.83 10.65 -7.50
CA SER A 76 2.25 10.28 -7.42
C SER A 76 3.16 11.50 -7.55
N ILE A 77 4.40 11.40 -7.05
CA ILE A 77 5.38 12.50 -7.07
C ILE A 77 6.17 12.47 -8.37
N TYR A 78 6.27 13.62 -9.02
CA TYR A 78 7.03 13.84 -10.25
C TYR A 78 7.98 15.01 -10.11
N TYR A 79 9.00 15.05 -10.96
CA TYR A 79 9.60 16.34 -11.31
C TYR A 79 8.65 17.09 -12.24
N ASP A 80 8.55 18.40 -12.05
CA ASP A 80 7.65 19.24 -12.82
C ASP A 80 7.90 19.18 -14.34
N HIS A 81 9.15 18.96 -14.75
CA HIS A 81 9.54 18.87 -16.16
C HIS A 81 9.25 17.51 -16.81
N ASP A 82 8.97 16.46 -16.03
CA ASP A 82 8.65 15.13 -16.57
C ASP A 82 7.19 15.01 -17.01
N LEU A 83 6.33 15.94 -16.55
CA LEU A 83 4.92 15.97 -16.92
C LEU A 83 4.70 16.82 -18.18
N ALA A 84 4.02 16.24 -19.17
CA ALA A 84 3.63 16.93 -20.38
C ALA A 84 2.71 18.14 -20.10
N ALA A 85 2.75 19.12 -21.01
CA ALA A 85 1.87 20.28 -20.93
C ALA A 85 0.39 19.85 -20.96
N GLY A 86 -0.41 20.36 -20.03
CA GLY A 86 -1.84 20.04 -19.91
C GLY A 86 -2.18 18.90 -18.94
N VAL A 87 -1.18 18.15 -18.45
CA VAL A 87 -1.40 17.17 -17.37
C VAL A 87 -1.73 17.91 -16.07
N LYS A 88 -2.80 17.49 -15.39
CA LYS A 88 -3.19 18.04 -14.08
C LYS A 88 -2.07 17.78 -13.07
N ARG A 89 -1.68 18.81 -12.32
CA ARG A 89 -0.63 18.73 -11.30
C ARG A 89 -0.89 19.71 -10.16
N VAL A 90 -0.38 19.38 -8.98
CA VAL A 90 -0.39 20.23 -7.78
C VAL A 90 1.05 20.39 -7.29
N GLU A 91 1.54 21.63 -7.19
CA GLU A 91 2.90 21.91 -6.74
C GLU A 91 3.09 21.49 -5.28
N ILE A 92 4.23 20.85 -4.96
CA ILE A 92 4.60 20.54 -3.57
C ILE A 92 5.36 21.73 -3.00
N PRO A 93 4.85 22.43 -1.96
CA PRO A 93 5.55 23.57 -1.38
C PRO A 93 6.88 23.17 -0.73
N GLY A 94 7.92 23.98 -0.92
CA GLY A 94 9.19 23.81 -0.23
C GLY A 94 10.38 24.45 -0.93
N PRO A 95 11.55 24.49 -0.28
CA PRO A 95 12.76 25.05 -0.88
C PRO A 95 13.16 24.22 -2.11
N HIS A 96 13.20 24.89 -3.26
CA HIS A 96 13.68 24.31 -4.52
C HIS A 96 15.20 24.14 -4.43
N ARG A 97 15.67 23.03 -3.84
CA ARG A 97 17.08 22.67 -3.91
C ARG A 97 17.41 22.26 -5.34
N ASP A 98 18.51 22.80 -5.87
CA ASP A 98 19.08 22.43 -7.17
C ASP A 98 18.12 22.59 -8.37
N ASN A 99 17.22 23.58 -8.35
CA ASN A 99 16.17 23.80 -9.37
C ASN A 99 15.21 22.61 -9.58
N LYS A 100 15.22 21.61 -8.70
CA LYS A 100 14.30 20.47 -8.75
C LYS A 100 12.98 20.88 -8.11
N ARG A 101 11.97 21.13 -8.95
CA ARG A 101 10.59 21.35 -8.53
C ARG A 101 9.85 20.01 -8.55
N PHE A 102 9.22 19.68 -7.42
CA PHE A 102 8.37 18.50 -7.31
C PHE A 102 6.91 18.90 -7.38
N CYS A 103 6.12 18.09 -8.07
CA CYS A 103 4.67 18.21 -8.10
C CYS A 103 4.02 16.84 -7.87
N ILE A 104 2.76 16.86 -7.47
CA ILE A 104 1.89 15.69 -7.45
C ILE A 104 1.12 15.66 -8.77
N GLY A 105 1.25 14.55 -9.48
CA GLY A 105 0.58 14.30 -10.75
C GLY A 105 -0.37 13.11 -10.66
N PRO A 106 -0.72 12.52 -11.82
CA PRO A 106 -1.50 11.29 -11.90
C PRO A 106 -0.94 10.17 -11.02
N GLU A 107 -1.79 9.29 -10.51
CA GLU A 107 -1.35 8.17 -9.67
C GLU A 107 -0.75 7.05 -10.53
N THR A 108 0.44 6.54 -10.18
CA THR A 108 1.16 5.48 -10.91
C THR A 108 1.01 4.08 -10.31
N THR A 109 0.00 3.86 -9.44
CA THR A 109 -0.25 2.55 -8.83
C THR A 109 -0.52 1.51 -9.92
N LEU A 110 0.12 0.34 -9.82
CA LEU A 110 0.07 -0.71 -10.85
C LEU A 110 -1.36 -1.09 -11.27
N SER A 111 -2.30 -1.14 -10.33
CA SER A 111 -3.70 -1.48 -10.60
C SER A 111 -4.38 -0.53 -11.59
N LEU A 112 -3.94 0.72 -11.69
CA LEU A 112 -4.46 1.69 -12.65
C LEU A 112 -3.80 1.62 -14.02
N TRP A 113 -2.62 1.00 -14.16
CA TRP A 113 -1.83 1.06 -15.40
C TRP A 113 -1.66 -0.31 -16.07
N TYR A 114 -2.26 -1.34 -15.50
CA TYR A 114 -2.15 -2.70 -16.02
C TYR A 114 -2.96 -2.90 -17.31
N GLY A 115 -2.32 -3.43 -18.36
CA GLY A 115 -2.96 -3.78 -19.63
C GLY A 115 -3.57 -2.58 -20.35
N HIS A 116 -4.79 -2.74 -20.89
CA HIS A 116 -5.47 -1.67 -21.64
C HIS A 116 -5.95 -0.51 -20.75
N GLN A 117 -5.79 -0.60 -19.42
CA GLN A 117 -6.11 0.52 -18.52
C GLN A 117 -5.22 1.74 -18.71
N ALA A 118 -4.00 1.55 -19.23
CA ALA A 118 -3.10 2.65 -19.60
C ALA A 118 -3.58 3.45 -20.81
N LEU A 119 -4.48 2.89 -21.64
CA LEU A 119 -4.99 3.51 -22.86
C LEU A 119 -6.22 4.40 -22.62
N LEU A 120 -6.83 4.30 -21.43
CA LEU A 120 -8.03 5.04 -21.09
C LEU A 120 -7.74 6.52 -20.82
N SER A 121 -8.46 7.38 -21.53
CA SER A 121 -8.47 8.84 -21.31
C SER A 121 -9.41 9.22 -20.16
N VAL A 122 -9.13 8.73 -18.95
CA VAL A 122 -9.89 9.03 -17.72
C VAL A 122 -9.08 9.92 -16.78
N ASP A 123 -9.76 10.64 -15.88
CA ASP A 123 -9.09 11.38 -14.80
C ASP A 123 -8.31 10.40 -13.91
N GLN A 124 -7.02 10.64 -13.77
CA GLN A 124 -6.08 9.83 -12.98
C GLN A 124 -5.51 10.62 -11.80
N GLY A 125 -6.13 11.76 -11.49
CA GLY A 125 -5.65 12.69 -10.48
C GLY A 125 -4.65 13.71 -11.06
N PRO A 126 -3.99 14.47 -10.17
CA PRO A 126 -4.05 14.39 -8.72
C PRO A 126 -5.43 14.80 -8.15
N TYR A 127 -5.71 14.36 -6.93
CA TYR A 127 -6.97 14.61 -6.22
C TYR A 127 -6.71 15.38 -4.93
N SER A 128 -7.28 16.58 -4.80
CA SER A 128 -7.21 17.36 -3.56
C SER A 128 -8.29 16.94 -2.55
N ASP A 129 -9.43 16.44 -3.04
CA ASP A 129 -10.52 15.97 -2.19
C ASP A 129 -10.43 14.44 -2.00
N PRO A 130 -10.42 13.92 -0.76
CA PRO A 130 -10.46 12.49 -0.48
C PRO A 130 -11.65 11.76 -1.13
N ARG A 131 -12.78 12.45 -1.34
CA ARG A 131 -13.96 11.87 -2.00
C ARG A 131 -13.69 11.57 -3.47
N ASP A 132 -12.88 12.39 -4.13
CA ASP A 132 -12.48 12.14 -5.51
C ASP A 132 -11.51 10.96 -5.60
N VAL A 133 -10.63 10.80 -4.60
CA VAL A 133 -9.76 9.61 -4.47
C VAL A 133 -10.59 8.34 -4.42
N LEU A 134 -11.59 8.30 -3.52
CA LEU A 134 -12.47 7.14 -3.36
C LEU A 134 -13.20 6.77 -4.66
N LYS A 135 -13.64 7.77 -5.44
CA LYS A 135 -14.41 7.53 -6.66
C LYS A 135 -13.53 7.24 -7.88
N GLY A 136 -12.34 7.81 -7.96
CA GLY A 136 -11.53 7.85 -9.18
C GLY A 136 -11.24 6.47 -9.75
N GLY A 137 -10.74 5.56 -8.91
CA GLY A 137 -10.43 4.19 -9.31
C GLY A 137 -11.66 3.40 -9.78
N ALA A 138 -12.78 3.51 -9.05
CA ALA A 138 -14.01 2.82 -9.42
C ALA A 138 -14.65 3.36 -10.71
N LYS A 139 -14.63 4.69 -10.92
CA LYS A 139 -15.08 5.30 -12.18
C LYS A 139 -14.23 4.82 -13.35
N LYS A 140 -12.91 4.76 -13.18
CA LYS A 140 -11.99 4.22 -14.19
C LYS A 140 -12.32 2.76 -14.52
N GLU A 141 -12.52 1.92 -13.51
CA GLU A 141 -12.85 0.51 -13.71
C GLU A 141 -14.20 0.35 -14.44
N VAL A 142 -15.21 1.15 -14.11
CA VAL A 142 -16.50 1.17 -14.84
C VAL A 142 -16.31 1.48 -16.32
N GLU A 143 -15.53 2.49 -16.67
CA GLU A 143 -15.27 2.85 -18.07
C GLU A 143 -14.45 1.77 -18.79
N TYR A 144 -13.41 1.22 -18.13
CA TYR A 144 -12.63 0.10 -18.65
C TYR A 144 -13.50 -1.10 -18.99
N LEU A 145 -14.41 -1.45 -18.09
CA LEU A 145 -15.27 -2.61 -18.21
C LEU A 145 -16.28 -2.46 -19.33
N LYS A 146 -16.80 -1.25 -19.56
CA LYS A 146 -17.73 -0.95 -20.67
C LYS A 146 -17.06 -1.10 -22.04
N GLU A 147 -15.80 -0.71 -22.15
CA GLU A 147 -15.11 -0.65 -23.45
C GLU A 147 -14.37 -1.95 -23.79
N TYR A 148 -13.67 -2.57 -22.83
CA TYR A 148 -12.69 -3.62 -23.12
C TYR A 148 -13.06 -5.00 -22.56
N SER A 149 -14.01 -5.10 -21.63
CA SER A 149 -14.21 -6.34 -20.87
C SER A 149 -15.28 -7.26 -21.43
N ARG A 150 -15.04 -8.56 -21.24
CA ARG A 150 -15.96 -9.66 -21.58
C ARG A 150 -16.10 -10.59 -20.39
N HIS A 151 -17.21 -11.32 -20.36
CA HIS A 151 -17.43 -12.43 -19.44
C HIS A 151 -16.19 -13.34 -19.39
N ARG A 152 -15.74 -13.64 -18.18
CA ARG A 152 -14.51 -14.41 -17.94
C ARG A 152 -14.65 -15.30 -16.72
N HIS A 153 -13.93 -16.41 -16.72
CA HIS A 153 -13.75 -17.19 -15.50
C HIS A 153 -12.88 -16.40 -14.52
N SER A 154 -13.02 -16.71 -13.23
CA SER A 154 -12.10 -16.17 -12.23
C SER A 154 -10.65 -16.49 -12.60
N PHE A 155 -9.78 -15.48 -12.53
CA PHE A 155 -8.34 -15.64 -12.74
C PHE A 155 -7.74 -16.60 -11.70
N GLN A 156 -8.18 -16.47 -10.45
CA GLN A 156 -7.81 -17.37 -9.36
C GLN A 156 -8.47 -18.74 -9.57
N ARG A 157 -7.64 -19.74 -9.93
CA ARG A 157 -8.12 -21.10 -10.25
C ARG A 157 -8.95 -21.71 -9.12
N LEU A 158 -8.52 -21.55 -7.88
CA LEU A 158 -9.21 -22.05 -6.68
C LEU A 158 -10.64 -21.50 -6.56
N ARG A 159 -10.90 -20.26 -7.00
CA ARG A 159 -12.24 -19.67 -6.96
C ARG A 159 -13.17 -20.20 -8.05
N ARG A 160 -12.65 -20.85 -9.09
CA ARG A 160 -13.48 -21.39 -10.17
C ARG A 160 -14.43 -22.46 -9.67
N GLU A 161 -14.02 -23.25 -8.67
CA GLU A 161 -14.87 -24.26 -8.04
C GLU A 161 -16.07 -23.64 -7.33
N ILE A 162 -15.85 -22.54 -6.60
CA ILE A 162 -16.91 -21.75 -5.94
C ILE A 162 -17.93 -21.26 -6.96
N TYR A 163 -17.46 -20.90 -8.15
CA TYR A 163 -18.30 -20.47 -9.25
C TYR A 163 -18.78 -21.61 -10.15
N HIS A 164 -18.64 -22.87 -9.75
CA HIS A 164 -19.01 -24.04 -10.55
C HIS A 164 -18.43 -24.01 -11.98
N TYR A 165 -17.20 -23.51 -12.10
CA TYR A 165 -16.48 -23.30 -13.35
C TYR A 165 -17.23 -22.44 -14.38
N SER A 166 -18.16 -21.59 -13.94
CA SER A 166 -18.91 -20.68 -14.81
C SER A 166 -18.16 -19.36 -15.07
N GLN A 167 -18.49 -18.71 -16.18
CA GLN A 167 -18.04 -17.35 -16.45
C GLN A 167 -18.82 -16.37 -15.57
N GLN A 168 -18.11 -15.37 -15.03
CA GLN A 168 -18.73 -14.38 -14.17
C GLN A 168 -19.40 -13.27 -14.98
N SER A 169 -20.55 -12.83 -14.50
CA SER A 169 -21.36 -11.79 -15.12
C SER A 169 -20.68 -10.43 -14.95
N LEU A 170 -20.41 -9.78 -16.08
CA LEU A 170 -19.90 -8.41 -16.06
C LEU A 170 -20.94 -7.44 -15.47
N ALA A 171 -22.22 -7.66 -15.78
CA ALA A 171 -23.31 -6.82 -15.31
C ALA A 171 -23.44 -6.83 -13.78
N GLU A 172 -23.19 -7.99 -13.15
CA GLU A 172 -23.18 -8.10 -11.69
C GLU A 172 -22.03 -7.32 -11.06
N HIS A 173 -20.81 -7.43 -11.61
CA HIS A 173 -19.69 -6.65 -11.10
C HIS A 173 -19.89 -5.13 -11.30
N LEU A 174 -20.38 -4.72 -12.47
CA LEU A 174 -20.75 -3.34 -12.74
C LEU A 174 -21.80 -2.84 -11.75
N LYS A 175 -22.81 -3.65 -11.40
CA LYS A 175 -23.79 -3.29 -10.37
C LYS A 175 -23.10 -2.98 -9.04
N HIS A 176 -22.21 -3.86 -8.56
CA HIS A 176 -21.50 -3.64 -7.30
C HIS A 176 -20.59 -2.40 -7.34
N LEU A 177 -19.99 -2.06 -8.48
CA LEU A 177 -19.24 -0.81 -8.64
C LEU A 177 -20.14 0.43 -8.52
N HIS A 178 -21.35 0.39 -9.09
CA HIS A 178 -22.33 1.47 -8.91
C HIS A 178 -22.82 1.57 -7.46
N ASP A 179 -23.07 0.42 -6.81
CA ASP A 179 -23.42 0.38 -5.39
C ASP A 179 -22.30 1.01 -4.53
N TYR A 180 -21.04 0.67 -4.79
CA TYR A 180 -19.88 1.31 -4.17
C TYR A 180 -19.86 2.83 -4.40
N LEU A 181 -20.03 3.28 -5.65
CA LEU A 181 -20.03 4.70 -5.99
C LEU A 181 -21.15 5.47 -5.27
N SER A 182 -22.28 4.82 -4.98
CA SER A 182 -23.40 5.43 -4.23
C SER A 182 -23.06 5.68 -2.76
N ILE A 183 -22.17 4.88 -2.17
CA ILE A 183 -21.74 5.01 -0.76
C ILE A 183 -20.39 5.71 -0.60
N ALA A 184 -19.61 5.90 -1.67
CA ALA A 184 -18.22 6.37 -1.61
C ALA A 184 -18.06 7.68 -0.82
N ASP A 185 -18.98 8.62 -0.97
CA ASP A 185 -18.96 9.91 -0.25
C ASP A 185 -19.11 9.77 1.27
N TYR A 186 -19.66 8.65 1.75
CA TYR A 186 -19.88 8.37 3.16
C TYR A 186 -18.71 7.59 3.79
N LEU A 187 -17.83 7.01 2.98
CA LEU A 187 -16.63 6.32 3.48
C LEU A 187 -15.59 7.31 4.02
N ASN A 188 -15.58 8.54 3.50
CA ASN A 188 -14.69 9.61 3.93
C ASN A 188 -14.89 9.98 5.42
N PRO A 189 -13.83 10.01 6.25
CA PRO A 189 -13.89 10.53 7.62
C PRO A 189 -14.18 12.04 7.67
N LYS A 190 -15.46 12.45 7.58
CA LYS A 190 -15.87 13.86 7.38
C LYS A 190 -15.32 14.85 8.42
N ASP A 191 -15.17 14.42 9.67
CA ASP A 191 -14.77 15.28 10.79
C ASP A 191 -13.32 15.05 11.25
N ASN A 192 -12.49 14.40 10.43
CA ASN A 192 -11.11 14.09 10.79
C ASN A 192 -10.12 14.52 9.69
N GLU A 193 -9.66 15.77 9.79
CA GLU A 193 -8.66 16.33 8.86
C GLU A 193 -7.35 15.53 8.84
N VAL A 194 -6.93 14.99 10.00
CA VAL A 194 -5.70 14.20 10.11
C VAL A 194 -5.81 12.93 9.29
N LEU A 195 -6.94 12.22 9.38
CA LEU A 195 -7.19 11.01 8.58
C LEU A 195 -7.32 11.29 7.09
N ASN A 196 -7.78 12.49 6.73
CA ASN A 196 -7.93 12.90 5.33
C ASN A 196 -6.63 13.45 4.72
N GLN A 197 -5.60 13.69 5.53
CA GLN A 197 -4.34 14.25 5.08
C GLN A 197 -3.65 13.32 4.06
N PRO A 198 -3.34 13.79 2.84
CA PRO A 198 -2.56 13.03 1.88
C PRO A 198 -1.21 12.62 2.47
N THR A 199 -0.97 11.32 2.49
CA THR A 199 0.15 10.65 3.15
C THR A 199 0.86 9.72 2.16
N ILE A 200 2.19 9.72 2.19
CA ILE A 200 3.00 8.80 1.41
C ILE A 200 3.44 7.64 2.29
N ARG A 201 3.41 6.43 1.74
CA ARG A 201 3.89 5.22 2.40
C ARG A 201 4.60 4.32 1.39
N HIS A 202 5.54 3.52 1.89
CA HIS A 202 6.19 2.52 1.07
C HIS A 202 5.17 1.49 0.54
N PRO A 203 5.12 1.22 -0.77
CA PRO A 203 4.09 0.35 -1.36
C PRO A 203 4.29 -1.13 -1.01
N ASP A 204 5.52 -1.56 -0.79
CA ASP A 204 5.86 -2.97 -0.53
C ASP A 204 7.00 -3.12 0.50
N LEU A 205 6.72 -2.79 1.76
CA LEU A 205 7.73 -2.77 2.83
C LEU A 205 7.98 -4.19 3.38
N GLN A 206 8.64 -5.01 2.57
CA GLN A 206 9.08 -6.36 2.92
C GLN A 206 10.59 -6.40 3.26
N PRO A 207 11.08 -7.44 3.97
CA PRO A 207 12.48 -7.55 4.37
C PRO A 207 13.52 -7.36 3.24
N GLN A 208 13.22 -7.79 2.02
CA GLN A 208 14.10 -7.65 0.86
C GLN A 208 14.30 -6.19 0.46
N ASN A 209 13.33 -5.32 0.76
CA ASN A 209 13.36 -3.90 0.42
C ASN A 209 14.00 -3.04 1.52
N ILE A 210 14.55 -3.66 2.57
CA ILE A 210 15.17 -3.00 3.72
C ILE A 210 16.64 -3.42 3.80
N ILE A 211 17.54 -2.44 3.79
CA ILE A 211 18.98 -2.62 3.89
C ILE A 211 19.46 -2.06 5.23
N VAL A 212 20.20 -2.88 5.97
CA VAL A 212 20.71 -2.54 7.30
C VAL A 212 22.24 -2.57 7.36
N SER A 213 22.78 -1.74 8.24
CA SER A 213 24.20 -1.78 8.64
C SER A 213 24.51 -2.98 9.54
N GLU A 214 25.78 -3.18 9.88
CA GLU A 214 26.20 -4.22 10.84
C GLU A 214 25.55 -4.04 12.22
N SER A 215 25.23 -2.80 12.62
CA SER A 215 24.53 -2.48 13.87
C SER A 215 23.00 -2.61 13.78
N LEU A 216 22.45 -3.09 12.65
CA LEU A 216 21.01 -3.19 12.38
C LEU A 216 20.28 -1.84 12.30
N ASP A 217 20.99 -0.76 12.00
CA ASP A 217 20.36 0.51 11.66
C ASP A 217 19.96 0.48 10.18
N ILE A 218 18.74 0.95 9.85
CA ILE A 218 18.24 1.01 8.47
C ILE A 218 19.01 2.09 7.71
N VAL A 219 19.74 1.69 6.69
CA VAL A 219 20.57 2.57 5.84
C VAL A 219 20.02 2.69 4.42
N GLY A 220 19.08 1.83 4.03
CA GLY A 220 18.40 1.89 2.74
C GLY A 220 17.00 1.30 2.79
N VAL A 221 16.05 2.00 2.20
CA VAL A 221 14.74 1.49 1.81
C VAL A 221 14.62 1.67 0.31
N ILE A 222 14.47 0.55 -0.40
CA ILE A 222 14.47 0.49 -1.87
C ILE A 222 13.10 0.06 -2.39
N ASP A 223 12.95 0.03 -3.72
CA ASP A 223 11.74 -0.45 -4.39
C ASP A 223 10.48 0.44 -4.18
N TRP A 224 10.68 1.74 -4.38
CA TRP A 224 9.62 2.75 -4.31
C TRP A 224 8.73 2.84 -5.56
N GLN A 225 8.82 1.86 -6.47
CA GLN A 225 8.00 1.83 -7.68
C GLN A 225 6.52 1.72 -7.34
N HIS A 226 5.66 2.32 -8.17
CA HIS A 226 4.21 2.37 -7.95
C HIS A 226 3.76 3.03 -6.63
N CYS A 227 4.65 3.73 -5.93
CA CYS A 227 4.30 4.48 -4.72
C CYS A 227 3.28 5.59 -5.04
N SER A 228 2.25 5.66 -4.21
CA SER A 228 1.18 6.63 -4.31
C SER A 228 0.92 7.32 -2.97
N ILE A 229 0.41 8.54 -3.07
CA ILE A 229 -0.07 9.37 -1.99
C ILE A 229 -1.58 9.20 -1.94
N LEU A 230 -2.10 8.78 -0.79
CA LEU A 230 -3.54 8.67 -0.54
C LEU A 230 -3.85 9.30 0.83
N PRO A 231 -5.12 9.61 1.14
CA PRO A 231 -5.52 9.98 2.49
C PRO A 231 -5.01 8.98 3.54
N LEU A 232 -4.60 9.46 4.71
CA LEU A 232 -4.04 8.64 5.78
C LEU A 232 -4.91 7.43 6.13
N PHE A 233 -6.23 7.56 6.18
CA PHE A 233 -7.13 6.43 6.48
C PHE A 233 -7.09 5.31 5.41
N LEU A 234 -6.63 5.61 4.19
CA LEU A 234 -6.40 4.64 3.13
C LEU A 234 -4.97 4.09 3.13
N GLN A 235 -3.99 4.87 3.62
CA GLN A 235 -2.58 4.45 3.70
C GLN A 235 -2.22 3.68 4.98
N SER A 236 -2.94 3.92 6.07
CA SER A 236 -2.67 3.27 7.35
C SER A 236 -2.79 1.75 7.22
N GLY A 237 -1.83 1.02 7.76
CA GLY A 237 -1.86 -0.44 7.76
C GLY A 237 -0.57 -0.99 8.33
N ILE A 238 -0.56 -2.28 8.65
CA ILE A 238 0.66 -3.01 9.02
C ILE A 238 1.26 -3.58 7.73
N PRO A 239 2.59 -3.49 7.50
CA PRO A 239 3.23 -4.09 6.34
C PRO A 239 2.89 -5.57 6.22
N LYS A 240 2.70 -6.05 5.00
CA LYS A 240 2.18 -7.40 4.73
C LYS A 240 2.98 -8.52 5.44
N TYR A 241 4.29 -8.32 5.56
CA TYR A 241 5.19 -9.26 6.22
C TYR A 241 5.03 -9.29 7.76
N PHE A 242 4.61 -8.19 8.38
CA PHE A 242 4.43 -8.10 9.84
C PHE A 242 2.98 -8.30 10.29
N GLN A 243 2.01 -8.21 9.38
CA GLN A 243 0.60 -8.32 9.72
C GLN A 243 0.14 -9.78 9.85
N ASN A 244 -0.91 -9.96 10.66
CA ASN A 244 -1.63 -11.21 10.84
C ASN A 244 -3.13 -10.93 11.01
N TYR A 245 -3.74 -10.24 10.04
CA TYR A 245 -5.16 -9.89 10.09
C TYR A 245 -6.07 -11.11 9.92
N GLY A 246 -7.27 -11.07 10.52
CA GLY A 246 -8.23 -12.18 10.50
C GLY A 246 -7.93 -13.28 11.52
N ASP A 247 -7.00 -13.04 12.44
CA ASP A 247 -6.62 -13.92 13.52
C ASP A 247 -7.02 -13.28 14.87
N GLU A 248 -7.81 -13.99 15.66
CA GLU A 248 -8.44 -13.46 16.88
C GLU A 248 -7.41 -13.00 17.92
N GLU A 249 -6.32 -13.75 18.09
CA GLU A 249 -5.25 -13.41 19.03
C GLU A 249 -4.55 -12.10 18.63
N SER A 250 -4.25 -11.94 17.34
CA SER A 250 -3.62 -10.73 16.80
C SER A 250 -4.53 -9.51 16.93
N GLU A 251 -5.83 -9.67 16.65
CA GLU A 251 -6.81 -8.59 16.73
C GLU A 251 -7.13 -8.18 18.17
N SER A 252 -6.90 -9.07 19.14
CA SER A 252 -7.04 -8.74 20.57
C SER A 252 -5.99 -7.74 21.09
N VAL A 253 -4.92 -7.52 20.33
CA VAL A 253 -3.75 -6.67 20.69
C VAL A 253 -3.16 -7.06 22.06
N ARG A 254 -3.37 -8.32 22.48
CA ARG A 254 -2.74 -8.86 23.69
C ARG A 254 -1.32 -9.28 23.37
N LYS A 255 -0.44 -9.19 24.37
CA LYS A 255 0.92 -9.71 24.21
C LYS A 255 0.81 -11.24 24.00
N PRO A 256 1.32 -11.77 22.88
CA PRO A 256 1.22 -13.19 22.60
C PRO A 256 1.97 -14.01 23.64
N GLN A 257 1.40 -15.16 24.00
CA GLN A 257 1.99 -16.13 24.91
C GLN A 257 2.44 -17.35 24.11
N PHE A 258 3.54 -17.95 24.53
CA PHE A 258 4.03 -19.17 23.90
C PHE A 258 3.04 -20.32 24.18
N PRO A 259 2.78 -21.22 23.22
CA PRO A 259 1.87 -22.35 23.42
C PRO A 259 2.31 -23.22 24.61
N GLN A 260 1.42 -23.47 25.57
CA GLN A 260 1.74 -24.20 26.81
C GLN A 260 1.97 -25.70 26.56
N ASP A 261 1.36 -26.24 25.51
CA ASP A 261 1.40 -27.63 25.08
C ASP A 261 2.47 -27.89 24.00
N PHE A 262 3.32 -26.91 23.69
CA PHE A 262 4.33 -27.01 22.63
C PHE A 262 5.23 -28.26 22.74
N GLU A 263 5.67 -28.61 23.94
CA GLU A 263 6.51 -29.79 24.18
C GLU A 263 5.77 -31.12 23.94
N MET A 264 4.43 -31.10 23.90
CA MET A 264 3.57 -32.27 23.67
C MET A 264 3.20 -32.45 22.19
N LEU A 265 3.46 -31.45 21.34
CA LEU A 265 3.20 -31.50 19.91
C LEU A 265 4.25 -32.34 19.17
N ASP A 266 3.88 -32.86 18.00
CA ASP A 266 4.84 -33.52 17.12
C ASP A 266 5.70 -32.50 16.35
N GLY A 267 6.70 -32.97 15.59
CA GLY A 267 7.65 -32.06 14.93
C GLY A 267 7.03 -31.14 13.87
N GLN A 268 5.92 -31.55 13.22
CA GLN A 268 5.23 -30.69 12.26
C GLN A 268 4.36 -29.68 12.99
N ASP A 269 3.57 -30.13 13.97
CA ASP A 269 2.71 -29.27 14.77
C ASP A 269 3.52 -28.25 15.58
N GLN A 270 4.71 -28.61 16.05
CA GLN A 270 5.66 -27.68 16.68
C GLN A 270 6.12 -26.60 15.71
N ALA A 271 6.41 -26.95 14.45
CA ALA A 271 6.84 -25.97 13.45
C ALA A 271 5.71 -24.98 13.12
N GLU A 272 4.49 -25.48 12.93
CA GLU A 272 3.31 -24.65 12.66
C GLU A 272 2.97 -23.73 13.83
N ALA A 273 2.99 -24.25 15.07
CA ALA A 273 2.75 -23.47 16.27
C ALA A 273 3.81 -22.37 16.47
N LEU A 274 5.08 -22.66 16.16
CA LEU A 274 6.16 -21.67 16.23
C LEU A 274 6.02 -20.58 15.16
N GLU A 275 5.67 -20.95 13.94
CA GLU A 275 5.42 -19.99 12.85
C GLU A 275 4.27 -19.05 13.21
N LEU A 276 3.15 -19.59 13.70
CA LEU A 276 1.99 -18.82 14.13
C LEU A 276 2.34 -17.87 15.28
N PHE A 277 3.05 -18.37 16.30
CA PHE A 277 3.53 -17.53 17.41
C PHE A 277 4.43 -16.39 16.92
N CYS A 278 5.34 -16.65 15.97
CA CYS A 278 6.16 -15.63 15.35
C CYS A 278 5.30 -14.56 14.64
N ARG A 279 4.26 -14.95 13.89
CA ARG A 279 3.33 -14.00 13.24
C ARG A 279 2.60 -13.13 14.25
N TRP A 280 2.14 -13.71 15.37
CA TRP A 280 1.53 -12.94 16.47
C TRP A 280 2.51 -11.93 17.06
N GLN A 281 3.75 -12.35 17.33
CA GLN A 281 4.78 -11.46 17.86
C GLN A 281 5.08 -10.30 16.91
N LEU A 282 5.27 -10.57 15.62
CA LEU A 282 5.56 -9.53 14.62
C LEU A 282 4.44 -8.50 14.54
N HIS A 283 3.18 -8.96 14.50
CA HIS A 283 2.01 -8.10 14.49
C HIS A 283 1.97 -7.21 15.73
N PHE A 284 2.02 -7.82 16.91
CA PHE A 284 1.94 -7.12 18.19
C PHE A 284 3.06 -6.09 18.35
N HIS A 285 4.30 -6.48 18.04
CA HIS A 285 5.45 -5.61 18.20
C HIS A 285 5.47 -4.46 17.19
N TYR A 286 4.97 -4.68 15.97
CA TYR A 286 4.81 -3.58 15.02
C TYR A 286 3.77 -2.56 15.51
N LEU A 287 2.62 -3.01 16.04
CA LEU A 287 1.64 -2.11 16.65
C LEU A 287 2.23 -1.32 17.82
N ALA A 288 2.95 -1.99 18.72
CA ALA A 288 3.60 -1.35 19.88
C ALA A 288 4.69 -0.35 19.45
N ALA A 289 5.47 -0.68 18.42
CA ALA A 289 6.48 0.21 17.85
C ALA A 289 5.82 1.44 17.20
N THR A 290 4.74 1.24 16.45
CA THR A 290 3.99 2.32 15.80
C THR A 290 3.36 3.25 16.83
N LEU A 291 2.75 2.73 17.89
CA LEU A 291 2.23 3.54 19.01
C LEU A 291 3.30 4.46 19.61
N LYS A 292 4.53 3.94 19.76
CA LYS A 292 5.65 4.67 20.37
C LYS A 292 6.25 5.71 19.42
N SER A 293 6.43 5.36 18.15
CA SER A 293 7.22 6.16 17.20
C SER A 293 6.39 6.99 16.23
N ASN A 294 5.12 6.63 16.01
CA ASN A 294 4.22 7.26 15.04
C ASN A 294 2.76 7.22 15.50
N LYS A 295 2.44 8.04 16.50
CA LYS A 295 1.10 8.08 17.12
C LYS A 295 -0.03 8.35 16.12
N VAL A 296 0.21 9.22 15.13
CA VAL A 296 -0.76 9.56 14.07
C VAL A 296 -1.13 8.32 13.26
N HIS A 297 -0.13 7.50 12.89
CA HIS A 297 -0.38 6.23 12.20
C HIS A 297 -1.09 5.23 13.10
N TYR A 298 -0.72 5.14 14.38
CA TYR A 298 -1.42 4.26 15.32
C TYR A 298 -2.91 4.63 15.46
N GLU A 299 -3.23 5.91 15.62
CA GLU A 299 -4.62 6.39 15.67
C GLU A 299 -5.39 6.03 14.39
N ALA A 300 -4.74 6.10 13.23
CA ALA A 300 -5.33 5.69 11.95
C ALA A 300 -5.45 4.16 11.77
N LEU A 301 -4.62 3.37 12.45
CA LEU A 301 -4.72 1.90 12.48
C LEU A 301 -5.90 1.44 13.33
N THR A 302 -6.12 2.11 14.46
CA THR A 302 -7.21 1.80 15.39
C THR A 302 -8.52 2.54 15.04
N TYR A 303 -8.56 3.23 13.91
CA TYR A 303 -9.75 3.96 13.48
C TYR A 303 -10.88 3.00 13.10
N GLU A 304 -12.07 3.28 13.63
CA GLU A 304 -13.24 2.44 13.45
C GLU A 304 -13.58 2.23 11.96
N PHE A 305 -13.84 0.98 11.59
CA PHE A 305 -14.10 0.55 10.21
C PHE A 305 -12.99 0.89 9.19
N GLY A 306 -11.78 1.25 9.63
CA GLY A 306 -10.66 1.61 8.76
C GLY A 306 -10.33 0.51 7.75
N MET A 307 -10.19 -0.74 8.21
CA MET A 307 -9.93 -1.88 7.35
C MET A 307 -11.03 -2.10 6.31
N LEU A 308 -12.31 -2.01 6.70
CA LEU A 308 -13.43 -2.19 5.78
C LEU A 308 -13.43 -1.11 4.69
N LYS A 309 -13.21 0.16 5.06
CA LYS A 309 -13.08 1.28 4.11
C LYS A 309 -11.94 1.06 3.12
N GLN A 310 -10.80 0.57 3.59
CA GLN A 310 -9.65 0.23 2.74
C GLN A 310 -9.93 -0.94 1.80
N ARG A 311 -10.60 -2.00 2.27
CA ARG A 311 -10.97 -3.15 1.42
C ARG A 311 -11.96 -2.72 0.33
N LEU A 312 -13.02 -1.98 0.71
CA LEU A 312 -13.97 -1.40 -0.25
C LEU A 312 -13.25 -0.57 -1.32
N PHE A 313 -12.38 0.36 -0.90
CA PHE A 313 -11.59 1.17 -1.81
C PHE A 313 -10.72 0.34 -2.75
N ARG A 314 -9.97 -0.64 -2.21
CA ARG A 314 -9.08 -1.51 -3.00
C ARG A 314 -9.85 -2.38 -4.00
N HIS A 315 -10.93 -3.01 -3.57
CA HIS A 315 -11.71 -3.92 -4.41
C HIS A 315 -12.53 -3.19 -5.47
N ALA A 316 -12.93 -1.94 -5.21
CA ALA A 316 -13.64 -1.13 -6.21
C ALA A 316 -12.73 -0.56 -7.30
N ARG A 317 -11.41 -0.46 -7.05
CA ARG A 317 -10.45 0.13 -8.01
C ARG A 317 -9.55 -0.88 -8.73
N ASN A 318 -9.52 -2.12 -8.26
CA ASN A 318 -8.66 -3.14 -8.85
C ASN A 318 -9.28 -3.69 -10.15
N PRO A 319 -8.46 -4.06 -11.15
CA PRO A 319 -8.95 -4.69 -12.37
C PRO A 319 -9.85 -5.89 -12.07
N TRP A 320 -10.98 -5.99 -12.76
CA TRP A 320 -11.87 -7.13 -12.59
C TRP A 320 -11.30 -8.40 -13.23
N GLU A 321 -10.99 -9.37 -12.37
CA GLU A 321 -10.42 -10.67 -12.74
C GLU A 321 -11.45 -11.81 -12.69
N GLY A 322 -12.73 -11.50 -12.89
CA GLY A 322 -13.81 -12.50 -12.81
C GLY A 322 -14.13 -12.89 -11.37
N ASP A 323 -14.12 -11.92 -10.45
CA ASP A 323 -14.51 -12.10 -9.06
C ASP A 323 -15.67 -11.16 -8.72
N ASN A 324 -16.85 -11.73 -8.50
CA ASN A 324 -18.08 -10.97 -8.21
C ASN A 324 -18.42 -10.94 -6.72
N MET A 325 -17.71 -11.72 -5.90
CA MET A 325 -18.07 -11.92 -4.49
C MET A 325 -17.34 -10.98 -3.53
N THR A 326 -16.08 -10.64 -3.78
CA THR A 326 -15.29 -9.91 -2.79
C THR A 326 -15.79 -8.49 -2.55
N LEU A 327 -16.02 -7.67 -3.58
CA LEU A 327 -16.60 -6.32 -3.40
C LEU A 327 -18.02 -6.39 -2.81
N LYS A 328 -18.82 -7.38 -3.25
CA LYS A 328 -20.17 -7.61 -2.73
C LYS A 328 -20.17 -7.90 -1.23
N ALA A 329 -19.27 -8.75 -0.76
CA ALA A 329 -19.16 -9.09 0.66
C ALA A 329 -18.82 -7.86 1.51
N ASP A 330 -17.88 -7.03 1.05
CA ASP A 330 -17.55 -5.78 1.75
C ASP A 330 -18.73 -4.78 1.74
N LEU A 331 -19.48 -4.68 0.64
CA LEU A 331 -20.68 -3.83 0.57
C LEU A 331 -21.78 -4.30 1.53
N ILE A 332 -22.00 -5.62 1.63
CA ILE A 332 -22.95 -6.20 2.59
C ILE A 332 -22.51 -5.88 4.03
N GLN A 333 -21.23 -6.06 4.35
CA GLN A 333 -20.71 -5.71 5.67
C GLN A 333 -20.86 -4.21 5.95
N ALA A 334 -20.64 -3.35 4.96
CA ALA A 334 -20.82 -1.90 5.09
C ALA A 334 -22.28 -1.47 5.25
N ALA A 335 -23.25 -2.28 4.80
CA ALA A 335 -24.68 -2.01 5.00
C ALA A 335 -25.21 -2.50 6.36
N GLN A 336 -24.47 -3.38 7.03
CA GLN A 336 -24.82 -3.91 8.35
C GLN A 336 -24.30 -3.05 9.51
N ASN A 337 -23.30 -2.20 9.25
CA ASN A 337 -22.73 -1.24 10.18
C ASN A 337 -23.24 0.17 9.82
#